data_AF-A0A925MGW1-F1
#
_entry.id   AF-A0A925MGW1-F1
#
_cell.length_a   1.000
_cell.length_b   1.000
_cell.length_c   1.000
_cell.angle_alpha   90.00
_cell.angle_beta   90.00
_cell.angle_gamma   90.00
#
_symmetry.space_group_name_H-M   'P 1'
#
loop_
_entity.id
_entity.type
_entity.pdbx_description
1 polymer ?
#
loop_
_entity_poly.entity_id
_entity_poly.type
_entity_poly.pdbx_seq_one_letter_code
_entity_poly.pdbx_strand_id
1 'polypeptide(L)'
;MCITVDTSCAPLYPPTFENVYSMTLQTTCGSERSACHSAAGRAGGMSFEDPAHAYAALVNGRVLPRDPACSQVIVRTSSVGEDYQMPPGDPMSEAERCALIQWVQRGAGSGQAFGGLR
;
A
#
# COMPACT_ATOMS: atom_id res chain seq x y z
N MET A 1 -15.80 -3.05 2.24
CA MET A 1 -15.92 -2.59 3.63
C MET A 1 -14.97 -1.42 3.82
N CYS A 2 -15.26 -0.51 4.75
CA CYS A 2 -14.35 0.56 5.15
C CYS A 2 -14.01 0.41 6.63
N ILE A 3 -12.87 0.93 7.05
CA ILE A 3 -12.37 0.87 8.43
C ILE A 3 -12.01 2.26 8.97
N THR A 4 -11.80 2.39 10.27
CA THR A 4 -11.20 3.60 10.84
C THR A 4 -9.69 3.55 10.64
N VAL A 5 -9.11 4.67 10.17
CA VAL A 5 -7.67 4.80 9.92
C VAL A 5 -7.17 6.10 10.55
N ASP A 6 -6.00 6.05 11.19
CA ASP A 6 -5.31 7.25 11.64
C ASP A 6 -4.50 7.84 10.48
N THR A 7 -4.93 8.99 9.96
CA THR A 7 -4.23 9.71 8.88
C THR A 7 -3.18 10.68 9.40
N SER A 8 -3.06 10.83 10.72
CA SER A 8 -2.08 11.68 11.42
C SER A 8 -0.84 10.92 11.91
N CYS A 9 -0.77 9.61 11.64
CA CYS A 9 0.35 8.75 11.97
C CYS A 9 1.70 9.24 11.39
N ALA A 10 2.81 8.76 11.94
CA ALA A 10 4.16 9.07 11.44
C ALA A 10 4.62 8.02 10.41
N PRO A 11 4.84 8.38 9.13
CA PRO A 11 5.28 7.43 8.13
C PRO A 11 6.77 7.14 8.26
N LEU A 12 7.18 5.90 7.96
CA LEU A 12 8.58 5.47 8.00
C LEU A 12 9.48 6.25 7.02
N TYR A 13 8.90 6.71 5.91
CA TYR A 13 9.56 7.44 4.84
C TYR A 13 8.56 8.35 4.11
N PRO A 14 9.01 9.29 3.26
CA PRO A 14 8.09 10.16 2.52
C PRO A 14 7.06 9.36 1.70
N PRO A 15 5.74 9.61 1.84
CA PRO A 15 4.69 8.75 1.28
C PRO A 15 4.43 9.04 -0.21
N THR A 16 5.44 8.78 -1.05
CA THR A 16 5.38 8.83 -2.51
C THR A 16 5.13 7.43 -3.06
N PHE A 17 4.59 7.31 -4.28
CA PHE A 17 4.44 5.99 -4.90
C PHE A 17 5.78 5.25 -5.03
N GLU A 18 6.84 5.96 -5.42
CA GLU A 18 8.19 5.41 -5.53
C GLU A 18 8.67 4.76 -4.22
N ASN A 19 8.49 5.44 -3.08
CA ASN A 19 8.93 4.92 -1.80
C ASN A 19 8.01 3.79 -1.30
N VAL A 20 6.69 3.94 -1.37
CA VAL A 20 5.79 2.86 -0.93
C VAL A 20 5.92 1.62 -1.81
N TYR A 21 6.22 1.78 -3.09
CA TYR A 21 6.51 0.66 -3.98
C TYR A 21 7.82 -0.03 -3.60
N SER A 22 8.94 0.70 -3.63
CA SER A 22 10.27 0.10 -3.50
C SER A 22 10.61 -0.34 -2.08
N MET A 23 10.09 0.34 -1.06
CA MET A 23 10.45 0.08 0.34
C MET A 23 9.43 -0.82 1.07
N THR A 24 8.26 -1.07 0.48
CA THR A 24 7.18 -1.80 1.14
C THR A 24 6.49 -2.80 0.21
N LEU A 25 5.85 -2.34 -0.87
CA LEU A 25 5.02 -3.23 -1.68
C LEU A 25 5.87 -4.30 -2.38
N GLN A 26 7.00 -3.91 -2.97
CA GLN A 26 7.91 -4.85 -3.62
C GLN A 26 8.67 -5.71 -2.59
N THR A 27 9.18 -5.09 -1.51
CA THR A 27 10.01 -5.80 -0.51
C THR A 27 9.24 -6.77 0.36
N THR A 28 8.02 -6.40 0.77
CA THR A 28 7.22 -7.17 1.73
C THR A 28 6.22 -8.07 0.99
N CYS A 29 5.49 -7.53 0.02
CA CYS A 29 4.41 -8.25 -0.65
C CYS A 29 4.87 -8.92 -1.96
N GLY A 30 5.78 -8.28 -2.69
CA GLY A 30 6.26 -8.67 -4.01
C GLY A 30 7.52 -9.53 -4.01
N SER A 31 8.10 -9.83 -2.85
CA SER A 31 9.34 -10.59 -2.79
C SER A 31 9.14 -12.01 -3.32
N GLU A 32 10.17 -12.56 -3.98
CA GLU A 32 10.14 -13.98 -4.40
C GLU A 32 10.14 -14.95 -3.21
N ARG A 33 10.40 -14.48 -1.98
CA ARG A 33 10.28 -15.29 -0.76
C ARG A 33 8.84 -15.47 -0.31
N SER A 34 8.00 -14.44 -0.45
CA SER A 34 6.58 -14.51 -0.10
C SER A 34 5.73 -15.07 -1.23
N ALA A 35 6.14 -14.87 -2.49
CA ALA A 35 5.54 -15.44 -3.71
C ALA A 35 4.00 -15.28 -3.82
N CYS A 36 3.42 -14.31 -3.12
CA CYS A 36 1.97 -14.04 -3.17
C CYS A 36 1.65 -12.96 -4.22
N HIS A 37 2.47 -11.92 -4.30
CA HIS A 37 2.33 -10.82 -5.26
C HIS A 37 3.63 -10.55 -6.04
N SER A 38 4.44 -11.59 -6.30
CA SER A 38 5.69 -11.51 -7.07
C SER A 38 5.47 -11.74 -8.58
N ALA A 39 6.53 -12.03 -9.34
CA ALA A 39 6.40 -12.46 -10.74
C ALA A 39 5.71 -13.84 -10.82
N ALA A 40 6.10 -14.75 -9.93
CA ALA A 40 5.54 -16.10 -9.82
C ALA A 40 4.20 -16.12 -9.08
N GLY A 41 3.96 -15.15 -8.19
CA GLY A 41 2.76 -15.03 -7.37
C GLY A 41 1.82 -13.92 -7.80
N ARG A 42 0.57 -14.23 -8.17
CA ARG A 42 -0.42 -13.22 -8.59
C ARG A 42 -1.73 -13.31 -7.83
N ALA A 43 -1.66 -13.51 -6.51
CA ALA A 43 -2.82 -13.61 -5.65
C ALA A 43 -3.73 -12.39 -5.84
N GLY A 44 -5.04 -12.62 -5.98
CA GLY A 44 -6.01 -11.54 -6.25
C GLY A 44 -5.75 -10.75 -7.55
N GLY A 45 -5.01 -11.34 -8.50
CA GLY A 45 -4.64 -10.70 -9.76
C GLY A 45 -3.66 -9.54 -9.60
N MET A 46 -2.89 -9.50 -8.51
CA MET A 46 -1.95 -8.41 -8.20
C MET A 46 -0.50 -8.92 -8.21
N SER A 47 0.39 -8.16 -8.86
CA SER A 47 1.84 -8.37 -8.84
C SER A 47 2.56 -7.04 -8.65
N PHE A 48 3.62 -7.05 -7.84
CA PHE A 48 4.53 -5.93 -7.61
C PHE A 48 5.89 -6.11 -8.33
N GLU A 49 5.97 -7.03 -9.30
CA GLU A 49 7.17 -7.24 -10.12
C GLU A 49 7.61 -5.96 -10.86
N ASP A 50 6.66 -5.23 -11.44
CA ASP A 50 6.90 -4.00 -12.21
C ASP A 50 6.17 -2.80 -11.58
N PRO A 51 6.85 -1.65 -11.39
CA PRO A 51 6.25 -0.47 -10.75
C PRO A 51 5.10 0.15 -11.54
N ALA A 52 5.18 0.17 -12.87
CA ALA A 52 4.16 0.79 -13.70
C ALA A 52 2.86 -0.03 -13.70
N HIS A 53 2.99 -1.35 -13.84
CA HIS A 53 1.90 -2.30 -13.68
C HIS A 53 1.31 -2.23 -12.27
N ALA A 54 2.17 -2.22 -11.24
CA ALA A 54 1.72 -2.15 -9.86
C ALA A 54 0.88 -0.89 -9.59
N TYR A 55 1.36 0.28 -10.03
CA TYR A 55 0.60 1.53 -9.92
C TYR A 55 -0.76 1.42 -10.60
N ALA A 56 -0.77 1.02 -11.88
CA ALA A 56 -1.99 0.91 -12.68
C ALA A 56 -3.00 -0.06 -12.04
N ALA A 57 -2.54 -1.22 -11.55
CA ALA A 57 -3.38 -2.21 -10.91
C ALA A 57 -3.91 -1.76 -9.53
N LEU A 58 -3.15 -0.96 -8.79
CA LEU A 58 -3.58 -0.37 -7.52
C LEU A 58 -4.68 0.68 -7.74
N VAL A 59 -4.46 1.65 -8.63
CA VAL A 59 -5.43 2.72 -8.88
C VAL A 59 -6.66 2.25 -9.66
N ASN A 60 -6.60 1.07 -10.28
CA ASN A 60 -7.76 0.39 -10.88
C ASN A 60 -8.61 -0.34 -9.83
N GLY A 61 -9.16 0.40 -8.87
CA GLY A 61 -10.19 -0.07 -7.94
C GLY A 61 -9.70 -0.67 -6.61
N ARG A 62 -8.39 -0.76 -6.37
CA ARG A 62 -7.83 -1.20 -5.06
C ARG A 62 -7.47 -0.03 -4.14
N VAL A 63 -7.19 1.11 -4.74
CA VAL A 63 -6.94 2.40 -4.09
C VAL A 63 -8.03 3.38 -4.51
N LEU A 64 -8.64 4.01 -3.52
CA LEU A 64 -9.55 5.14 -3.67
C LEU A 64 -8.79 6.41 -3.27
N PRO A 65 -8.37 7.25 -4.23
CA PRO A 65 -7.63 8.47 -3.93
C PRO A 65 -8.36 9.35 -2.91
N ARG A 66 -7.63 9.83 -1.89
CA ARG A 66 -8.15 10.65 -0.78
C ARG A 66 -9.11 9.91 0.17
N ASP A 67 -9.29 8.61 0.02
CA ASP A 67 -10.12 7.77 0.89
C ASP A 67 -9.35 6.52 1.34
N PRO A 68 -8.43 6.67 2.32
CA PRO A 68 -7.70 5.52 2.87
C PRO A 68 -8.63 4.57 3.63
N ALA A 69 -9.70 5.05 4.26
CA ALA A 69 -10.62 4.23 5.04
C ALA A 69 -11.33 3.16 4.19
N CYS A 70 -11.66 3.49 2.95
CA CYS A 70 -12.33 2.58 2.02
C CYS A 70 -11.40 1.97 0.95
N SER A 71 -10.13 2.35 0.90
CA SER A 71 -9.15 1.76 -0.02
C SER A 71 -8.82 0.31 0.38
N GLN A 72 -9.03 -0.63 -0.53
CA GLN A 72 -8.81 -2.06 -0.28
C GLN A 72 -7.40 -2.35 0.23
N VAL A 73 -6.36 -1.70 -0.33
CA VAL A 73 -4.98 -1.91 0.13
C VAL A 73 -4.80 -1.54 1.61
N ILE A 74 -5.48 -0.50 2.08
CA ILE A 74 -5.39 -0.02 3.46
C ILE A 74 -6.22 -0.90 4.39
N VAL A 75 -7.42 -1.30 3.98
CA VAL A 75 -8.25 -2.26 4.72
C VAL A 75 -7.46 -3.54 4.98
N ARG A 76 -6.85 -4.11 3.94
CA ARG A 76 -6.11 -5.37 4.05
C ARG A 76 -4.87 -5.25 4.94
N THR A 77 -4.15 -4.13 4.88
CA THR A 77 -2.91 -3.92 5.65
C THR A 77 -3.13 -3.46 7.10
N SER A 78 -4.34 -2.97 7.42
CA SER A 78 -4.69 -2.48 8.76
C SER A 78 -5.54 -3.43 9.58
N SER A 79 -6.13 -4.45 8.96
CA SER A 79 -7.01 -5.44 9.61
C SER A 79 -6.21 -6.57 10.29
N VAL A 80 -5.42 -6.23 11.31
CA VAL A 80 -4.59 -7.20 12.03
C VAL A 80 -5.44 -8.26 12.74
N GLY A 81 -5.14 -9.54 12.52
CA GLY A 81 -5.84 -10.69 13.08
C GLY A 81 -7.00 -11.23 12.24
N GLU A 82 -7.41 -10.52 11.19
CA GLU A 82 -8.48 -10.94 10.30
C GLU A 82 -7.97 -11.97 9.26
N ASP A 83 -8.84 -12.87 8.81
CA ASP A 83 -8.52 -13.89 7.80
C ASP A 83 -8.11 -13.29 6.44
N TYR A 84 -8.53 -12.05 6.18
CA TYR A 84 -8.19 -11.27 5.01
C TYR A 84 -7.02 -10.29 5.20
N GLN A 85 -6.34 -10.30 6.35
CA GLN A 85 -5.14 -9.49 6.61
C GLN A 85 -4.07 -9.71 5.53
N MET A 86 -3.38 -8.64 5.14
CA MET A 86 -2.16 -8.70 4.34
C MET A 86 -1.02 -7.91 5.01
N PRO A 87 0.22 -8.41 5.02
CA PRO A 87 0.60 -9.79 4.71
C PRO A 87 -0.06 -10.80 5.68
N PRO A 88 -0.31 -12.05 5.25
CA PRO A 88 -0.91 -13.06 6.12
C PRO A 88 0.02 -13.41 7.30
N GLY A 89 -0.49 -13.35 8.53
CA GLY A 89 0.22 -13.76 9.75
C GLY A 89 1.37 -12.86 10.21
N ASP A 90 1.90 -12.01 9.34
CA ASP A 90 3.01 -11.10 9.63
C ASP A 90 2.60 -9.64 9.31
N PRO A 91 1.96 -8.94 10.27
CA PRO A 91 1.45 -7.59 10.03
C PRO A 91 2.60 -6.60 9.87
N MET A 92 2.43 -5.65 8.95
CA MET A 92 3.36 -4.54 8.77
C MET A 92 3.47 -3.69 10.04
N SER A 93 4.63 -3.05 10.23
CA SER A 93 4.80 -2.06 11.29
C SER A 93 3.87 -0.86 11.10
N GLU A 94 3.53 -0.17 12.19
CA GLU A 94 2.65 1.01 12.13
C GLU A 94 3.22 2.11 11.23
N ALA A 95 4.53 2.38 11.30
CA ALA A 95 5.18 3.41 10.50
C ALA A 95 5.21 3.07 9.00
N GLU A 96 5.40 1.79 8.66
CA GLU A 96 5.36 1.31 7.28
C GLU A 96 3.93 1.41 6.71
N ARG A 97 2.94 0.94 7.46
CA ARG A 97 1.53 1.06 7.10
C ARG A 97 1.10 2.52 6.96
N CYS A 98 1.62 3.40 7.81
CA CYS A 98 1.34 4.82 7.75
C CYS A 98 1.79 5.45 6.42
N ALA A 99 2.90 5.01 5.84
CA ALA A 99 3.34 5.51 4.54
C ALA A 99 2.32 5.20 3.43
N LEU A 100 1.71 4.00 3.45
CA LEU A 100 0.61 3.65 2.53
C LEU A 100 -0.63 4.52 2.79
N ILE A 101 -1.05 4.66 4.04
CA ILE A 101 -2.22 5.48 4.42
C ILE A 101 -2.04 6.90 3.92
N GLN A 102 -0.90 7.53 4.19
CA GLN A 102 -0.65 8.90 3.78
C GLN A 102 -0.52 9.06 2.27
N TRP A 103 0.04 8.08 1.55
CA TRP A 103 0.11 8.14 0.09
C TRP A 103 -1.30 8.16 -0.52
N VAL A 104 -2.20 7.29 -0.04
CA VAL A 104 -3.61 7.28 -0.44
C VAL A 104 -4.31 8.58 -0.05
N GLN A 105 -4.13 9.05 1.19
CA GLN A 105 -4.70 10.30 1.70
C GLN A 105 -4.32 11.51 0.83
N ARG A 106 -3.09 11.53 0.32
CA ARG A 106 -2.57 12.58 -0.57
C ARG A 106 -3.04 12.45 -2.03
N GLY A 107 -3.90 11.48 -2.32
CA GLY A 107 -4.49 11.28 -3.65
C GLY A 107 -3.79 10.23 -4.49
N ALA A 108 -2.95 9.39 -3.89
CA ALA A 108 -2.31 8.23 -4.55
C ALA A 108 -1.57 8.59 -5.85
N GLY A 109 -0.87 9.74 -5.89
CA GLY A 109 -0.16 10.20 -7.08
C GLY A 109 0.99 9.27 -7.50
N SER A 110 1.28 9.24 -8.81
CA SER A 110 2.30 8.38 -9.44
C SER A 110 3.75 8.82 -9.19
N GLY A 111 4.00 10.03 -8.69
CA GLY A 111 5.37 10.54 -8.48
C GLY A 111 5.48 11.80 -7.61
N GLN A 112 6.51 11.80 -6.76
CA GLN A 112 6.98 12.74 -5.72
C GLN A 112 5.95 13.37 -4.77
N ALA A 113 6.38 13.58 -3.52
CA ALA A 113 5.56 14.18 -2.49
C ALA A 113 5.07 15.53 -3.03
N PHE A 114 3.77 15.80 -2.92
CA PHE A 114 3.26 17.16 -2.99
C PHE A 114 3.94 17.94 -1.85
N GLY A 115 5.12 18.48 -2.14
CA GLY A 115 5.81 19.45 -1.33
C GLY A 115 4.92 20.68 -1.31
N GLY A 116 4.31 20.93 -0.16
CA GLY A 116 3.68 22.22 0.06
C GLY A 116 4.73 23.31 -0.07
N LEU A 117 4.50 24.27 -0.97
CA LEU A 117 4.52 25.68 -0.62
C LEU A 117 3.94 26.55 -1.74
N ARG A 118 3.09 27.48 -1.30
CA ARG A 118 2.63 28.75 -1.90
C ARG A 118 1.39 28.69 -2.79
#